data_AF-A0A1A0H4K5-F1
#
_entry.id   AF-A0A1A0H4K5-F1
#
_cell.length_a   1.000
_cell.length_b   1.000
_cell.length_c   1.000
_cell.angle_alpha   90.00
_cell.angle_beta   90.00
_cell.angle_gamma   90.00
#
_symmetry.space_group_name_H-M   'P 1'
#
loop_
_entity.id
_entity.type
_entity.pdbx_description
1 polymer ?
#
loop_
_entity_poly.entity_id
_entity_poly.type
_entity_poly.pdbx_seq_one_letter_code
_entity_poly.pdbx_strand_id
1 'polypeptide(L)' 'QEELETNKVPFVNRDKCAAHFISYYECLNKGTSYCNAAKDQFYECQYVALKQRLEKH' A
#
# COMPACT_ATOMS: atom_id res chain seq x y z
N GLN A 1 -3.35 2.51 14.37
CA GLN A 1 -4.25 1.32 14.27
C GLN A 1 -5.62 1.75 13.78
N GLU A 2 -6.23 2.78 14.39
CA GLU A 2 -7.52 3.38 13.99
C GLU A 2 -7.61 3.73 12.49
N GLU A 3 -6.59 4.41 11.92
CA GLU A 3 -6.57 4.78 10.49
C GLU A 3 -6.67 3.58 9.53
N LEU A 4 -6.10 2.42 9.91
CA LEU A 4 -6.16 1.20 9.11
C LEU A 4 -7.57 0.58 9.13
N GLU A 5 -8.30 0.75 10.23
CA GLU A 5 -9.68 0.29 10.35
C GLU A 5 -10.65 1.20 9.61
N THR A 6 -10.48 2.52 9.76
CA THR A 6 -11.23 3.55 9.03
C THR A 6 -11.15 3.34 7.52
N ASN A 7 -9.94 3.05 7.02
CA ASN A 7 -9.71 2.80 5.60
C ASN A 7 -9.97 1.34 5.18
N LYS A 8 -10.45 0.49 6.09
CA LYS A 8 -10.75 -0.93 5.85
C LYS A 8 -9.59 -1.68 5.17
N VAL A 9 -8.36 -1.38 5.57
CA VAL A 9 -7.16 -1.98 4.98
C VAL A 9 -7.17 -3.49 5.23
N PRO A 10 -7.09 -4.34 4.17
CA PRO A 10 -7.03 -5.78 4.31
C PRO A 10 -5.87 -6.21 5.20
N PHE A 11 -6.06 -7.26 6.01
CA PHE A 11 -5.03 -7.71 6.97
C PHE A 11 -3.66 -7.93 6.31
N VAL A 12 -3.65 -8.52 5.10
CA VAL A 12 -2.42 -8.77 4.32
C VAL A 12 -1.66 -7.51 3.89
N ASN A 13 -2.32 -6.35 3.88
CA ASN A 13 -1.74 -5.05 3.55
C ASN A 13 -1.59 -4.15 4.78
N ARG A 14 -1.85 -4.65 6.00
CA ARG A 14 -1.55 -3.94 7.27
C ARG A 14 -0.09 -4.07 7.65
N ASP A 15 0.79 -3.85 6.69
CA ASP A 15 2.23 -3.87 6.87
C ASP A 15 2.79 -2.43 6.86
N LYS A 16 4.12 -2.31 6.81
CA LYS A 16 4.80 -1.02 6.73
C LYS A 16 4.45 -0.20 5.48
N CYS A 17 3.80 -0.80 4.48
CA CYS A 17 3.39 -0.14 3.24
C CYS A 17 1.91 0.25 3.22
N ALA A 18 1.19 0.05 4.33
CA ALA A 18 -0.24 0.34 4.44
C ALA A 18 -0.60 1.80 4.11
N ALA A 19 0.27 2.76 4.39
CA ALA A 19 0.05 4.16 4.05
C ALA A 19 -0.04 4.37 2.52
N HIS A 20 0.86 3.76 1.75
CA HIS A 20 0.81 3.84 0.28
C HIS A 20 -0.41 3.11 -0.29
N PHE A 21 -0.85 2.02 0.36
CA PHE A 21 -2.09 1.34 0.00
C PHE A 21 -3.30 2.27 0.14
N ILE A 22 -3.41 2.97 1.28
CA ILE A 22 -4.48 3.94 1.53
C ILE A 22 -4.47 5.01 0.44
N SER A 23 -3.33 5.66 0.17
CA SER A 23 -3.23 6.70 -0.85
C SER A 23 -3.59 6.21 -2.26
N TYR A 24 -3.22 4.97 -2.60
CA TYR A 24 -3.58 4.38 -3.88
C TYR A 24 -5.10 4.19 -4.00
N TYR A 25 -5.75 3.63 -2.98
CA TYR A 25 -7.19 3.41 -2.99
C TYR A 25 -8.01 4.69 -2.86
N GLU A 26 -7.53 5.69 -2.13
CA GLU A 26 -8.12 7.03 -2.12
C GLU A 26 -8.10 7.66 -3.52
N CYS A 27 -7.03 7.46 -4.28
CA CYS A 27 -6.95 7.90 -5.67
C CYS A 27 -7.97 7.16 -6.55
N LEU A 28 -8.05 5.83 -6.42
CA LEU A 28 -9.02 5.02 -7.18
C LEU A 28 -10.47 5.42 -6.87
N ASN A 29 -10.78 5.72 -5.60
CA ASN A 29 -12.11 6.16 -5.17
C ASN A 29 -12.53 7.50 -5.78
N LYS A 30 -11.58 8.34 -6.23
CA LYS A 30 -11.87 9.58 -6.96
C LYS A 30 -12.24 9.33 -8.43
N GLY A 31 -12.26 8.07 -8.88
CA GLY A 31 -12.64 7.69 -10.24
C GLY A 31 -11.59 8.05 -11.29
N THR A 32 -10.35 8.34 -10.89
CA THR A 32 -9.30 8.73 -11.83
C THR A 32 -8.61 7.48 -12.38
N SER A 33 -8.43 7.43 -13.69
CA SER A 33 -7.64 6.41 -14.38
C SER A 33 -6.12 6.61 -14.22
N TYR A 34 -5.70 7.68 -13.53
CA TYR A 34 -4.31 8.15 -13.48
C TYR A 34 -3.67 7.99 -12.08
N CYS A 35 -3.95 6.87 -11.40
CA CYS A 35 -3.34 6.57 -10.09
C CYS A 35 -1.98 5.88 -10.17
N ASN A 36 -1.29 5.97 -11.32
CA ASN A 36 -0.03 5.24 -11.55
C ASN A 36 1.04 5.59 -10.52
N ALA A 37 1.22 6.88 -10.18
CA ALA A 37 2.22 7.27 -9.19
C ALA A 37 1.97 6.63 -7.80
N ALA A 38 0.74 6.68 -7.30
CA ALA A 38 0.39 6.07 -6.01
C ALA A 38 0.46 4.53 -6.06
N LYS A 39 0.07 3.93 -7.19
CA LYS A 39 0.20 2.50 -7.46
C LYS A 39 1.66 2.07 -7.40
N ASP A 40 2.53 2.78 -8.11
CA ASP A 40 3.96 2.45 -8.23
C ASP A 40 4.65 2.57 -6.87
N GLN A 41 4.33 3.60 -6.09
CA GLN A 41 4.81 3.76 -4.70
C GLN A 41 4.40 2.58 -3.80
N PHE A 42 3.14 2.13 -3.90
CA PHE A 42 2.67 1.00 -3.12
C PHE A 42 3.43 -0.30 -3.48
N TYR A 43 3.55 -0.62 -4.77
CA TYR A 43 4.23 -1.84 -5.20
C TYR A 43 5.75 -1.79 -4.99
N GLU A 44 6.38 -0.61 -5.13
CA GLU A 44 7.80 -0.43 -4.81
C GLU A 44 8.06 -0.72 -3.33
N CYS A 45 7.23 -0.19 -2.42
CA CYS A 45 7.35 -0.48 -0.99
C CYS A 45 7.19 -1.98 -0.71
N GLN A 46 6.20 -2.63 -1.33
CA GLN A 46 5.97 -4.08 -1.20
C GLN A 46 7.17 -4.90 -1.69
N TYR A 47 7.75 -4.51 -2.83
CA TYR A 47 8.93 -5.14 -3.39
C TYR A 47 10.14 -5.03 -2.45
N VAL A 48 10.44 -3.83 -1.94
CA VAL A 48 11.53 -3.62 -0.98
C VAL A 48 11.27 -4.42 0.32
N ALA A 49 10.03 -4.43 0.80
CA ALA A 49 9.64 -5.22 1.97
C ALA A 49 9.84 -6.73 1.78
N LEU A 50 9.53 -7.24 0.59
CA LEU A 50 9.78 -8.64 0.23
C LEU A 50 11.27 -8.94 0.15
N LYS A 51 12.04 -8.10 -0.56
CA LYS A 51 13.49 -8.25 -0.70
C LYS A 51 14.19 -8.32 0.67
N GLN A 52 13.87 -7.41 1.59
CA GLN A 52 14.42 -7.41 2.94
C GLN A 52 14.03 -8.64 3.77
N ARG A 53 12.87 -9.26 3.51
CA ARG A 53 12.47 -10.52 4.15
C ARG A 53 13.29 -11.68 3.61
N LEU A 54 13.50 -11.71 2.29
CA LEU A 54 14.29 -12.74 1.63
C LEU A 54 15.78 -12.66 2.02
N GLU A 55 16.35 -11.46 2.16
CA GLU A 55 17.75 -11.26 2.59
C GLU A 55 18.01 -11.65 4.05
N LYS A 56 16.96 -11.76 4.87
CA LYS A 56 17.07 -12.20 6.27
C LYS A 56 17.01 -13.73 6.44
N HIS A 57 16.74 -14.47 5.36
CA HIS A 57 16.70 -15.93 5.32
C HIS A 57 17.94 -16.50 4.64
#